data_AF-A0A816PJ30-F1
#
_entry.id   AF-A0A816PJ30-F1
#
_cell.length_a   1.000
_cell.length_b   1.000
_cell.length_c   1.000
_cell.angle_alpha   90.00
_cell.angle_beta   90.00
_cell.angle_gamma   90.00
#
_symmetry.space_group_name_H-M   'P 1'
#
loop_
_entity.id
_entity.type
_entity.pdbx_description
1 polymer ?
#
loop_
_entity_poly.entity_id
_entity_poly.type
_entity_poly.pdbx_seq_one_letter_code
_entity_poly.pdbx_strand_id
1 'polypeptide(L)'
;MAVSWTAMLRKHHGILIDSEICKSIFKAFHQSSQQIICVKSLPILSSSSLNEVYILRTVLSNHNNHNIHPNILSLLSIKYLPSLSIKNSTYFIFDYAYNRDLASHGLLYGGTEKQLDKEQIRTYLYQLLSAIIYCHDRLVYHCAIELKHLLITRTGQLKLSNFEYAKHAVWPTMAIDIRDLSCFSQCPPELLLGDRTLRDSLDMWSVGCVFAQLCSSTQIESLFRGNHQIELLFCIFSMMGTPTHDIWPLFRKHPYFNVDFPRWLRRNDQLYDLTKVIGAEGLDFLKCLLTYDPKQRLTARTALQHQYFNR
;
A
#
# COMPACT_ATOMS: atom_id res chain seq x y z
N MET A 1 15.15 35.96 -9.66
CA MET A 1 16.36 35.67 -8.87
C MET A 1 16.26 34.27 -8.29
N ALA A 2 16.98 33.32 -8.89
CA ALA A 2 16.99 31.92 -8.49
C ALA A 2 17.81 31.77 -7.19
N VAL A 3 17.15 31.81 -6.04
CA VAL A 3 17.78 31.44 -4.77
C VAL A 3 18.15 29.96 -4.85
N SER A 4 19.43 29.65 -4.70
CA SER A 4 19.93 28.29 -4.93
C SER A 4 19.51 27.36 -3.80
N TRP A 5 18.65 26.39 -4.14
CA TRP A 5 18.17 25.31 -3.26
C TRP A 5 19.30 24.54 -2.56
N THR A 6 20.53 24.63 -3.04
CA THR A 6 21.74 24.14 -2.38
C THR A 6 21.95 24.70 -0.98
N ALA A 7 21.44 25.89 -0.63
CA ALA A 7 21.50 26.43 0.72
C ALA A 7 20.49 25.76 1.69
N MET A 8 19.39 25.21 1.15
CA MET A 8 18.26 24.64 1.92
C MET A 8 18.59 23.29 2.57
N LEU A 9 19.51 22.52 1.96
CA LEU A 9 19.99 21.25 2.54
C LEU A 9 21.33 21.39 3.29
N ARG A 10 22.09 22.47 3.03
CA ARG A 10 23.41 22.71 3.66
C ARG A 10 23.32 23.28 5.08
N LYS A 11 22.19 23.88 5.45
CA LYS A 11 21.90 24.26 6.84
C LYS A 11 20.79 23.35 7.34
N HIS A 12 21.10 22.50 8.31
CA HIS A 12 20.20 21.58 9.02
C HIS A 12 18.94 22.29 9.58
N HIS A 13 17.95 22.58 8.74
CA HIS A 13 16.65 23.12 9.13
C HIS A 13 15.48 22.18 8.81
N GLY A 14 15.78 20.99 8.27
CA GLY A 14 14.82 19.90 8.16
C GLY A 14 14.88 19.01 9.40
N ILE A 15 13.72 18.68 9.97
CA ILE A 15 13.62 17.67 11.03
C ILE A 15 13.56 16.31 10.34
N LEU A 16 14.53 15.42 10.62
CA LEU A 16 14.49 14.04 10.15
C LEU A 16 13.23 13.37 10.74
N ILE A 17 12.35 12.91 9.87
CA ILE A 17 11.11 12.20 10.25
C ILE A 17 11.39 10.70 10.30
N ASP A 18 12.16 10.20 9.34
CA ASP A 18 12.45 8.77 9.18
C ASP A 18 13.76 8.57 8.39
N SER A 19 14.51 7.52 8.73
CA SER A 19 15.75 7.15 8.04
C SER A 19 15.89 5.64 7.94
N GLU A 20 16.01 5.15 6.71
CA GLU A 20 16.40 3.79 6.37
C GLU A 20 17.79 3.81 5.68
N ILE A 21 18.42 2.63 5.52
CA ILE A 21 19.83 2.46 5.10
C ILE A 21 20.21 3.29 3.85
N CYS A 22 19.25 3.53 2.93
CA CYS A 22 19.46 4.31 1.70
C CYS A 22 18.37 5.35 1.44
N LYS A 23 17.55 5.71 2.43
CA LYS A 23 16.40 6.61 2.27
C LYS A 23 16.30 7.51 3.48
N SER A 24 16.04 8.78 3.26
CA SER A 24 15.82 9.71 4.36
C SER A 24 14.63 10.60 4.05
N ILE A 25 13.77 10.78 5.04
CA ILE A 25 12.55 11.59 4.95
C ILE A 25 12.68 12.75 5.92
N PHE A 26 12.54 13.97 5.40
CA PHE A 26 12.68 15.20 6.17
C PHE A 26 11.38 16.00 6.12
N LYS A 27 11.01 16.59 7.27
CA LYS A 27 10.05 17.69 7.35
C LYS A 27 10.83 18.97 7.08
N ALA A 28 10.42 19.75 6.10
CA ALA A 28 11.04 21.03 5.78
C ALA A 28 9.99 22.13 5.58
N PHE A 29 10.45 23.38 5.50
CA PHE A 29 9.61 24.54 5.20
C PHE A 29 10.01 25.11 3.85
N HIS A 30 9.01 25.41 3.01
CA HIS A 30 9.19 26.17 1.79
C HIS A 30 9.48 27.64 2.15
N GLN A 31 10.64 28.15 1.76
CA GLN A 31 11.16 29.42 2.29
C GLN A 31 10.27 30.64 1.98
N SER A 32 9.68 30.71 0.78
CA SER A 32 8.87 31.88 0.39
C SER A 32 7.43 31.82 0.88
N SER A 33 6.81 30.63 0.89
CA SER A 33 5.41 30.47 1.32
C SER A 33 5.26 30.07 2.79
N GLN A 34 6.36 29.72 3.47
CA GLN A 34 6.37 29.12 4.81
C GLN A 34 5.56 27.82 4.92
N GLN A 35 5.17 27.22 3.78
CA GLN A 35 4.41 25.98 3.74
C GLN A 35 5.29 24.81 4.17
N ILE A 36 4.75 23.92 5.00
CA ILE A 36 5.44 22.69 5.40
C ILE A 36 5.39 21.69 4.25
N ILE A 37 6.53 21.06 3.97
CA ILE A 37 6.73 20.07 2.91
C ILE A 37 7.41 18.82 3.46
N CYS A 38 7.25 17.71 2.74
CA CYS A 38 7.98 16.48 2.98
C CYS A 38 9.05 16.28 1.89
N VAL A 39 10.28 15.98 2.29
CA VAL A 39 11.40 15.74 1.37
C VAL A 39 11.90 14.32 1.55
N LYS A 40 11.75 13.48 0.53
CA LYS A 40 12.34 12.14 0.47
C LYS A 40 13.61 12.20 -0.38
N SER A 41 14.74 11.73 0.17
CA SER A 41 16.01 11.61 -0.56
C SER A 41 16.33 10.16 -0.87
N LEU A 42 16.65 9.87 -2.12
CA LEU A 42 17.17 8.58 -2.60
C LEU A 42 18.50 8.77 -3.32
N PRO A 43 19.42 7.79 -3.32
CA PRO A 43 20.65 7.84 -4.12
C PRO A 43 20.35 8.08 -5.60
N ILE A 44 21.13 8.97 -6.21
CA ILE A 44 20.99 9.30 -7.63
C ILE A 44 21.22 8.06 -8.48
N LEU A 45 20.44 7.91 -9.56
CA LEU A 45 20.56 6.81 -10.53
C LEU A 45 20.40 5.39 -9.93
N SER A 46 19.92 5.25 -8.69
CA SER A 46 19.46 3.96 -8.19
C SER A 46 18.25 3.50 -9.00
N SER A 47 18.11 2.18 -9.18
CA SER A 47 16.95 1.59 -9.86
C SER A 47 15.62 2.04 -9.22
N SER A 48 15.58 2.12 -7.88
CA SER A 48 14.43 2.61 -7.12
C SER A 48 14.10 4.07 -7.41
N SER A 49 15.09 4.96 -7.46
CA SER A 49 14.81 6.39 -7.73
C SER A 49 14.35 6.62 -9.17
N LEU A 50 14.93 5.92 -10.15
CA LEU A 50 14.48 5.98 -11.54
C LEU A 50 13.07 5.40 -11.71
N ASN A 51 12.77 4.27 -11.07
CA ASN A 51 11.45 3.66 -11.07
C ASN A 51 10.40 4.62 -10.48
N GLU A 52 10.65 5.15 -9.27
CA GLU A 52 9.70 6.04 -8.60
C GLU A 52 9.46 7.34 -9.40
N VAL A 53 10.50 7.92 -10.02
CA VAL A 53 10.33 9.06 -10.94
C VAL A 53 9.43 8.69 -12.11
N TYR A 54 9.65 7.53 -12.73
CA TYR A 54 8.87 7.06 -13.87
C TYR A 54 7.42 6.78 -13.52
N ILE A 55 7.17 6.07 -12.40
CA ILE A 55 5.83 5.78 -11.91
C ILE A 55 5.10 7.06 -11.53
N LEU A 56 5.72 7.93 -10.72
CA LEU A 56 5.08 9.18 -10.31
C LEU A 56 4.78 10.07 -11.50
N ARG A 57 5.64 10.09 -12.52
CA ARG A 57 5.30 10.73 -13.78
C ARG A 57 4.07 10.09 -14.40
N THR A 58 4.02 8.78 -14.58
CA THR A 58 2.86 8.08 -15.18
C THR A 58 1.55 8.33 -14.43
N VAL A 59 1.58 8.31 -13.10
CA VAL A 59 0.40 8.51 -12.23
C VAL A 59 -0.02 9.98 -12.20
N LEU A 60 0.94 10.93 -12.19
CA LEU A 60 0.65 12.36 -12.02
C LEU A 60 0.60 13.13 -13.36
N SER A 61 1.09 12.56 -14.46
CA SER A 61 1.06 13.18 -15.79
C SER A 61 -0.32 13.02 -16.40
N ASN A 62 -1.21 13.97 -16.11
CA ASN A 62 -2.27 14.31 -17.03
C ASN A 62 -1.81 15.53 -17.83
N HIS A 63 -1.90 15.48 -19.16
CA HIS A 63 -1.59 16.59 -20.09
C HIS A 63 -2.36 17.88 -19.77
N ASN A 64 -3.42 17.80 -18.96
CA ASN A 64 -4.16 18.94 -18.44
C ASN A 64 -3.79 19.13 -16.96
N ASN A 65 -2.94 20.14 -16.73
CA ASN A 65 -2.18 20.48 -15.52
C ASN A 65 -2.88 20.45 -14.13
N HIS A 66 -4.12 20.00 -13.92
CA HIS A 66 -4.87 20.30 -12.68
C HIS A 66 -5.55 19.14 -11.95
N ASN A 67 -5.53 17.88 -12.43
CA ASN A 67 -6.23 16.79 -11.72
C ASN A 67 -5.27 15.69 -11.26
N ILE A 68 -4.55 15.95 -10.16
CA ILE A 68 -3.96 14.91 -9.32
C ILE A 68 -5.11 14.27 -8.52
N HIS A 69 -5.18 12.94 -8.48
CA HIS A 69 -6.23 12.24 -7.74
C HIS A 69 -6.21 12.65 -6.25
N PRO A 70 -7.35 13.01 -5.62
CA PRO A 70 -7.38 13.55 -4.26
C PRO A 70 -6.75 12.62 -3.21
N ASN A 71 -6.88 11.30 -3.43
CA ASN A 71 -6.37 10.27 -2.53
C ASN A 71 -4.99 9.71 -2.90
N ILE A 72 -4.22 10.41 -3.74
CA ILE A 72 -2.80 10.13 -3.99
C ILE A 72 -1.97 11.27 -3.40
N LEU A 73 -0.81 10.93 -2.83
CA LEU A 73 0.11 11.93 -2.29
C LEU A 73 0.67 12.81 -3.41
N SER A 74 0.49 14.12 -3.28
CA SER A 74 0.88 15.08 -4.30
C SER A 74 2.39 15.30 -4.29
N LEU A 75 3.03 15.05 -5.43
CA LEU A 75 4.42 15.41 -5.69
C LEU A 75 4.49 16.85 -6.23
N LEU A 76 5.17 17.72 -5.51
CA LEU A 76 5.35 19.12 -5.87
C LEU A 76 6.52 19.32 -6.83
N SER A 77 7.64 18.63 -6.61
CA SER A 77 8.83 18.76 -7.45
C SER A 77 9.80 17.61 -7.24
N ILE A 78 10.60 17.32 -8.28
CA ILE A 78 11.79 16.45 -8.19
C ILE A 78 13.01 17.34 -8.40
N LYS A 79 14.04 17.21 -7.55
CA LYS A 79 15.29 17.95 -7.66
C LYS A 79 16.47 16.98 -7.67
N TYR A 80 17.41 17.24 -8.59
CA TYR A 80 18.69 16.54 -8.64
C TYR A 80 19.75 17.49 -8.11
N LEU A 81 20.38 17.14 -7.00
CA LEU A 81 21.42 17.96 -6.41
C LEU A 81 22.72 17.15 -6.37
N PRO A 82 23.67 17.44 -7.28
CA PRO A 82 25.02 16.95 -7.13
C PRO A 82 25.64 17.66 -5.91
N SER A 83 26.07 16.89 -4.91
CA SER A 83 26.73 17.44 -3.73
C SER A 83 28.15 16.91 -3.64
N LEU A 84 29.11 17.80 -3.35
CA LEU A 84 30.52 17.48 -3.15
C LEU A 84 30.80 16.82 -1.78
N SER A 85 29.84 16.84 -0.85
CA SER A 85 30.00 16.35 0.54
C SER A 85 28.92 15.38 1.03
N ILE A 86 27.85 15.18 0.27
CA ILE A 86 26.77 14.23 0.57
C ILE A 86 26.56 13.41 -0.70
N LYS A 87 26.47 12.08 -0.59
CA LYS A 87 26.25 11.17 -1.74
C LYS A 87 25.19 11.76 -2.69
N ASN A 88 25.52 11.85 -3.98
CA ASN A 88 24.61 12.38 -5.01
C ASN A 88 23.22 11.75 -4.85
N SER A 89 22.18 12.57 -4.70
CA SER A 89 20.83 12.11 -4.36
C SER A 89 19.77 12.82 -5.19
N THR A 90 18.69 12.09 -5.50
CA THR A 90 17.43 12.60 -6.03
C THR A 90 16.51 12.93 -4.87
N TYR A 91 15.97 14.14 -4.86
CA TYR A 91 15.06 14.63 -3.83
C TYR A 91 13.65 14.76 -4.40
N PHE A 92 12.71 14.06 -3.78
CA PHE A 92 11.28 14.13 -4.08
C PHE A 92 10.62 15.02 -3.03
N ILE A 93 9.97 16.08 -3.49
CA ILE A 93 9.30 17.07 -2.64
C ILE A 93 7.80 16.83 -2.75
N PHE A 94 7.18 16.44 -1.65
CA PHE A 94 5.75 16.18 -1.55
C PHE A 94 5.06 17.23 -0.68
N ASP A 95 3.76 17.39 -0.89
CA ASP A 95 2.90 18.05 0.10
C ASP A 95 3.01 17.30 1.43
N TYR A 96 3.09 18.05 2.53
CA TYR A 96 3.12 17.44 3.85
C TYR A 96 1.73 16.99 4.26
N ALA A 97 1.51 15.68 4.32
CA ALA A 97 0.34 15.12 4.99
C ALA A 97 0.51 15.33 6.51
N TYR A 98 -0.15 16.36 7.03
CA TYR A 98 -0.13 16.68 8.44
C TYR A 98 -0.78 15.55 9.24
N ASN A 99 -0.01 14.98 10.17
CA ASN A 99 -0.41 13.99 11.16
C ASN A 99 -0.71 12.59 10.61
N ARG A 100 0.36 11.79 10.63
CA ARG A 100 0.36 10.35 10.95
C ARG A 100 -0.11 9.46 9.78
N ASP A 101 0.65 8.40 9.59
CA ASP A 101 0.18 7.26 8.82
C ASP A 101 -0.99 6.58 9.56
N LEU A 102 -1.79 5.80 8.84
CA LEU A 102 -2.99 5.16 9.39
C LEU A 102 -2.63 4.15 10.49
N ALA A 103 -1.41 3.59 10.48
CA ALA A 103 -0.94 2.77 11.59
C ALA A 103 -0.81 3.64 12.85
N SER A 104 -0.10 4.75 12.78
CA SER A 104 0.06 5.73 13.86
C SER A 104 -1.26 6.39 14.29
N HIS A 105 -2.21 6.60 13.36
CA HIS A 105 -3.54 7.12 13.65
C HIS A 105 -4.39 6.08 14.42
N GLY A 106 -4.29 4.80 14.07
CA GLY A 106 -4.89 3.71 14.84
C GLY A 106 -4.20 3.47 16.20
N LEU A 107 -2.89 3.72 16.30
CA LEU A 107 -2.07 3.48 17.49
C LEU A 107 -2.22 4.57 18.58
N LEU A 108 -2.39 5.85 18.23
CA LEU A 108 -2.39 6.95 19.22
C LEU A 108 -3.78 7.40 19.72
N TYR A 109 -4.85 6.70 19.34
CA TYR A 109 -6.02 6.57 20.22
C TYR A 109 -5.76 5.57 21.38
N GLY A 110 -4.50 5.14 21.57
CA GLY A 110 -4.00 4.42 22.74
C GLY A 110 -3.61 5.31 23.93
N GLY A 111 -4.18 6.51 24.03
CA GLY A 111 -4.20 7.30 25.29
C GLY A 111 -5.61 7.49 25.85
N THR A 112 -6.64 7.35 25.01
CA THR A 112 -8.06 7.35 25.35
C THR A 112 -8.78 6.49 24.30
N GLU A 113 -9.32 5.37 24.75
CA GLU A 113 -9.97 4.28 24.00
C GLU A 113 -10.92 4.71 22.86
N LYS A 114 -10.41 5.02 21.66
CA LYS A 114 -11.27 5.10 20.47
C LYS A 114 -10.61 4.42 19.27
N GLN A 115 -10.97 3.16 19.06
CA GLN A 115 -10.81 2.51 17.76
C GLN A 115 -11.49 3.36 16.67
N LEU A 116 -10.98 3.30 15.44
CA LEU A 116 -11.67 3.90 14.29
C LEU A 116 -13.09 3.34 14.24
N ASP A 117 -14.07 4.22 14.10
CA ASP A 117 -15.45 3.75 13.95
C ASP A 117 -15.67 3.13 12.56
N LYS A 118 -16.78 2.41 12.42
CA LYS A 118 -17.16 1.71 11.18
C LYS A 118 -17.23 2.66 9.97
N GLU A 119 -17.69 3.88 10.18
CA GLU A 119 -17.89 4.86 9.11
C GLU A 119 -16.56 5.46 8.64
N GLN A 120 -15.63 5.70 9.56
CA GLN A 120 -14.26 6.10 9.27
C GLN A 120 -13.52 5.01 8.49
N ILE A 121 -13.61 3.75 8.92
CA ILE A 121 -13.00 2.62 8.21
C ILE A 121 -13.58 2.52 6.79
N ARG A 122 -14.91 2.62 6.63
CA ARG A 122 -15.57 2.64 5.32
C ARG A 122 -15.09 3.80 4.46
N THR A 123 -14.98 5.00 5.02
CA THR A 123 -14.52 6.20 4.31
C THR A 123 -13.08 6.04 3.81
N TYR A 124 -12.18 5.55 4.66
CA TYR A 124 -10.79 5.33 4.26
C TYR A 124 -10.64 4.22 3.22
N LEU A 125 -11.41 3.13 3.33
CA LEU A 125 -11.44 2.09 2.30
C LEU A 125 -11.97 2.62 0.96
N TYR A 126 -13.03 3.43 0.97
CA TYR A 126 -13.54 4.05 -0.24
C TYR A 126 -12.46 4.91 -0.93
N GLN A 127 -11.78 5.75 -0.15
CA GLN A 127 -10.71 6.62 -0.63
C GLN A 127 -9.49 5.84 -1.15
N LEU A 128 -9.13 4.75 -0.48
CA LEU A 128 -8.07 3.84 -0.92
C LEU A 128 -8.44 3.17 -2.24
N LEU A 129 -9.64 2.60 -2.34
CA LEU A 129 -10.13 1.96 -3.57
C LEU A 129 -10.20 2.95 -4.73
N SER A 130 -10.62 4.21 -4.48
CA SER A 130 -10.61 5.27 -5.49
C SER A 130 -9.18 5.55 -6.00
N ALA A 131 -8.19 5.62 -5.10
CA ALA A 131 -6.79 5.77 -5.49
C ALA A 131 -6.28 4.57 -6.31
N ILE A 132 -6.66 3.35 -5.93
CA ILE A 132 -6.26 2.13 -6.62
C ILE A 132 -6.88 2.05 -8.02
N ILE A 133 -8.16 2.39 -8.19
CA ILE A 133 -8.80 2.50 -9.51
C ILE A 133 -8.00 3.45 -10.40
N TYR A 134 -7.63 4.61 -9.88
CA TYR A 134 -6.86 5.61 -10.63
C TYR A 134 -5.50 5.07 -11.11
N CYS A 135 -4.84 4.26 -10.29
CA CYS A 135 -3.58 3.59 -10.63
C CYS A 135 -3.80 2.46 -11.65
N HIS A 136 -4.76 1.57 -11.42
CA HIS A 136 -5.05 0.41 -12.28
C HIS A 136 -5.53 0.83 -13.67
N ASP A 137 -6.33 1.91 -13.78
CA ASP A 137 -6.74 2.49 -15.07
C ASP A 137 -5.53 3.01 -15.90
N ARG A 138 -4.36 3.19 -15.26
CA ARG A 138 -3.08 3.56 -15.89
C ARG A 138 -2.07 2.42 -15.94
N LEU A 139 -2.52 1.18 -15.70
CA LEU A 139 -1.66 -0.01 -15.64
C LEU A 139 -0.54 0.11 -14.60
N VAL A 140 -0.73 0.92 -13.54
CA VAL A 140 0.20 1.05 -12.43
C VAL A 140 -0.33 0.25 -11.24
N TYR A 141 0.49 -0.66 -10.73
CA TYR A 141 0.22 -1.51 -9.57
C TYR A 141 1.06 -1.02 -8.41
N HIS A 142 0.47 -0.84 -7.23
CA HIS A 142 1.12 -0.14 -6.14
C HIS A 142 2.17 -1.01 -5.42
N CYS A 143 1.87 -2.29 -5.19
CA CYS A 143 2.78 -3.30 -4.59
C CYS A 143 3.27 -2.99 -3.16
N ALA A 144 2.76 -1.92 -2.54
CA ALA A 144 3.15 -1.46 -1.20
C ALA A 144 1.97 -0.91 -0.36
N ILE A 145 0.78 -1.50 -0.51
CA ILE A 145 -0.43 -1.00 0.19
C ILE A 145 -0.41 -1.42 1.66
N GLU A 146 0.15 -0.60 2.54
CA GLU A 146 0.27 -0.88 3.98
C GLU A 146 -0.26 0.28 4.81
N LEU A 147 -0.70 0.02 6.05
CA LEU A 147 -1.19 1.07 6.95
C LEU A 147 -0.21 2.25 7.09
N LYS A 148 1.10 1.98 7.15
CA LYS A 148 2.16 3.00 7.23
C LYS A 148 2.28 3.89 5.98
N HIS A 149 1.75 3.44 4.84
CA HIS A 149 1.76 4.16 3.57
C HIS A 149 0.44 4.88 3.27
N LEU A 150 -0.57 4.73 4.13
CA LEU A 150 -1.85 5.42 4.05
C LEU A 150 -1.79 6.65 4.96
N LEU A 151 -1.52 7.81 4.38
CA LEU A 151 -1.34 9.05 5.15
C LEU A 151 -2.69 9.73 5.35
N ILE A 152 -2.96 10.22 6.56
CA ILE A 152 -4.16 11.01 6.83
C ILE A 152 -3.77 12.49 6.86
N THR A 153 -4.54 13.31 6.14
CA THR A 153 -4.39 14.77 6.15
C THR A 153 -5.08 15.37 7.36
N ARG A 154 -4.76 16.64 7.70
CA ARG A 154 -5.44 17.38 8.77
C ARG A 154 -6.96 17.44 8.61
N THR A 155 -7.45 17.39 7.37
CA THR A 155 -8.88 17.41 7.04
C THR A 155 -9.52 16.03 7.03
N GLY A 156 -8.81 14.98 7.47
CA GLY A 156 -9.33 13.61 7.53
C GLY A 156 -9.40 12.89 6.18
N GLN A 157 -8.68 13.36 5.15
CA GLN A 157 -8.58 12.66 3.87
C GLN A 157 -7.36 11.73 3.84
N LEU A 158 -7.56 10.52 3.34
CA LEU A 158 -6.52 9.54 3.07
C LEU A 158 -5.78 9.88 1.77
N LYS A 159 -4.44 9.78 1.81
CA LYS A 159 -3.53 9.87 0.68
C LYS A 159 -2.63 8.64 0.63
N LEU A 160 -2.74 7.87 -0.45
CA LEU A 160 -1.85 6.76 -0.77
C LEU A 160 -0.47 7.30 -1.14
N SER A 161 0.57 6.73 -0.52
CA SER A 161 1.96 7.15 -0.68
C SER A 161 2.87 5.94 -0.93
N ASN A 162 4.15 6.22 -1.18
CA ASN A 162 5.22 5.23 -1.36
C ASN A 162 5.13 4.38 -2.65
N PHE A 163 5.25 5.04 -3.80
CA PHE A 163 5.26 4.43 -5.14
C PHE A 163 6.62 3.83 -5.54
N GLU A 164 7.54 3.63 -4.60
CA GLU A 164 8.89 3.13 -4.91
C GLU A 164 8.90 1.67 -5.40
N TYR A 165 7.96 0.86 -4.90
CA TYR A 165 7.75 -0.55 -5.29
C TYR A 165 6.76 -0.70 -6.45
N ALA A 166 6.09 0.39 -6.83
CA ALA A 166 5.05 0.33 -7.84
C ALA A 166 5.61 -0.10 -9.20
N LYS A 167 4.78 -0.81 -9.98
CA LYS A 167 5.14 -1.36 -11.29
C LYS A 167 4.17 -0.83 -12.33
N HIS A 168 4.69 -0.45 -13.49
CA HIS A 168 3.88 -0.12 -14.66
C HIS A 168 3.86 -1.32 -15.60
N ALA A 169 2.70 -1.93 -15.82
CA ALA A 169 2.56 -3.11 -16.67
C ALA A 169 2.52 -2.74 -18.16
N VAL A 170 3.68 -2.33 -18.67
CA VAL A 170 3.94 -2.22 -20.10
C VAL A 170 4.63 -3.48 -20.59
N TRP A 171 4.32 -3.93 -21.80
CA TRP A 171 5.03 -5.06 -22.41
C TRP A 171 6.53 -4.75 -22.53
N PRO A 172 7.44 -5.67 -22.15
CA PRO A 172 7.21 -7.05 -21.69
C PRO A 172 7.12 -7.22 -20.16
N THR A 173 7.23 -6.14 -19.39
CA THR A 173 7.16 -6.11 -17.91
C THR A 173 5.75 -6.37 -17.37
N MET A 174 5.30 -7.61 -17.52
CA MET A 174 4.04 -8.13 -16.94
C MET A 174 4.28 -9.18 -15.85
N ALA A 175 5.51 -9.24 -15.32
CA ALA A 175 5.92 -10.18 -14.31
C ALA A 175 6.21 -9.49 -12.96
N ILE A 176 5.99 -10.21 -11.86
CA ILE A 176 6.26 -9.78 -10.49
C ILE A 176 6.82 -10.92 -9.64
N ASP A 177 7.82 -10.64 -8.80
CA ASP A 177 8.38 -11.55 -7.79
C ASP A 177 7.95 -11.10 -6.38
N ILE A 178 8.00 -12.02 -5.40
CA ILE A 178 7.72 -11.72 -3.99
C ILE A 178 8.59 -10.57 -3.47
N ARG A 179 9.85 -10.50 -3.94
CA ARG A 179 10.83 -9.47 -3.55
C ARG A 179 10.50 -8.07 -4.08
N ASP A 180 9.58 -7.97 -5.03
CA ASP A 180 9.10 -6.68 -5.55
C ASP A 180 8.03 -6.05 -4.63
N LEU A 181 7.56 -6.76 -3.60
CA LEU A 181 6.60 -6.23 -2.64
C LEU A 181 7.33 -5.50 -1.49
N SER A 182 6.75 -4.40 -1.04
CA SER A 182 7.23 -3.70 0.16
C SER A 182 7.08 -4.54 1.44
N CYS A 183 5.99 -5.30 1.53
CA CYS A 183 5.66 -6.08 2.71
C CYS A 183 5.36 -7.53 2.35
N PHE A 184 6.26 -8.40 2.78
CA PHE A 184 6.16 -9.84 2.55
C PHE A 184 4.85 -10.43 3.10
N SER A 185 4.40 -9.96 4.26
CA SER A 185 3.17 -10.45 4.92
C SER A 185 1.87 -10.15 4.16
N GLN A 186 1.92 -9.27 3.15
CA GLN A 186 0.80 -8.99 2.26
C GLN A 186 0.89 -9.73 0.92
N CYS A 187 1.83 -10.67 0.79
CA CYS A 187 1.99 -11.44 -0.43
C CYS A 187 0.75 -12.34 -0.65
N PRO A 188 0.09 -12.26 -1.83
CA PRO A 188 -1.10 -13.06 -2.10
C PRO A 188 -0.74 -14.52 -2.38
N PRO A 189 -1.67 -15.47 -2.16
CA PRO A 189 -1.39 -16.90 -2.25
C PRO A 189 -0.94 -17.36 -3.64
N GLU A 190 -1.42 -16.74 -4.72
CA GLU A 190 -0.97 -17.04 -6.08
C GLU A 190 0.51 -16.73 -6.30
N LEU A 191 1.00 -15.63 -5.70
CA LEU A 191 2.41 -15.25 -5.81
C LEU A 191 3.30 -16.16 -4.95
N LEU A 192 2.81 -16.56 -3.76
CA LEU A 192 3.45 -17.57 -2.91
C LEU A 192 3.46 -18.96 -3.55
N LEU A 193 2.51 -19.27 -4.42
CA LEU A 193 2.47 -20.52 -5.17
C LEU A 193 3.24 -20.46 -6.50
N GLY A 194 3.77 -19.30 -6.87
CA GLY A 194 4.65 -19.15 -8.03
C GLY A 194 3.98 -18.60 -9.29
N ASP A 195 2.73 -18.12 -9.22
CA ASP A 195 2.20 -17.25 -10.27
C ASP A 195 2.99 -15.94 -10.26
N ARG A 196 3.62 -15.61 -11.39
CA ARG A 196 4.39 -14.38 -11.56
C ARG A 196 3.64 -13.32 -12.36
N THR A 197 2.36 -13.56 -12.69
CA THR A 197 1.57 -12.61 -13.48
C THR A 197 1.24 -11.37 -12.67
N LEU A 198 1.60 -10.19 -13.16
CA LEU A 198 1.17 -8.93 -12.58
C LEU A 198 -0.31 -8.68 -12.89
N ARG A 199 -1.14 -8.47 -11.85
CA ARG A 199 -2.60 -8.31 -11.95
C ARG A 199 -3.15 -7.42 -10.84
N ASP A 200 -4.34 -6.86 -11.06
CA ASP A 200 -5.04 -5.99 -10.11
C ASP A 200 -5.27 -6.70 -8.77
N SER A 201 -5.49 -8.02 -8.84
CA SER A 201 -5.76 -8.89 -7.69
C SER A 201 -4.67 -8.82 -6.62
N LEU A 202 -3.43 -8.50 -6.99
CA LEU A 202 -2.30 -8.38 -6.07
C LEU A 202 -2.52 -7.24 -5.08
N ASP A 203 -2.82 -6.04 -5.57
CA ASP A 203 -3.12 -4.88 -4.73
C ASP A 203 -4.40 -5.11 -3.91
N MET A 204 -5.39 -5.79 -4.51
CA MET A 204 -6.67 -6.05 -3.85
C MET A 204 -6.56 -7.02 -2.67
N TRP A 205 -5.61 -7.95 -2.70
CA TRP A 205 -5.29 -8.78 -1.54
C TRP A 205 -4.70 -7.93 -0.40
N SER A 206 -3.76 -7.04 -0.70
CA SER A 206 -3.22 -6.10 0.29
C SER A 206 -4.30 -5.19 0.90
N VAL A 207 -5.29 -4.75 0.10
CA VAL A 207 -6.46 -4.02 0.61
C VAL A 207 -7.26 -4.87 1.61
N GLY A 208 -7.47 -6.15 1.31
CA GLY A 208 -8.11 -7.09 2.25
C GLY A 208 -7.35 -7.22 3.57
N CYS A 209 -6.02 -7.36 3.51
CA CYS A 209 -5.17 -7.37 4.69
C CYS A 209 -5.28 -6.07 5.51
N VAL A 210 -5.17 -4.90 4.85
CA VAL A 210 -5.34 -3.59 5.49
C VAL A 210 -6.72 -3.45 6.12
N PHE A 211 -7.77 -3.88 5.42
CA PHE A 211 -9.14 -3.84 5.95
C PHE A 211 -9.25 -4.66 7.23
N ALA A 212 -8.78 -5.90 7.23
CA ALA A 212 -8.80 -6.73 8.43
C ALA A 212 -8.01 -6.11 9.60
N GLN A 213 -6.86 -5.49 9.32
CA GLN A 213 -6.07 -4.80 10.35
C GLN A 213 -6.81 -3.62 10.96
N LEU A 214 -7.49 -2.80 10.14
CA LEU A 214 -8.30 -1.68 10.62
C LEU A 214 -9.46 -2.12 11.52
N CYS A 215 -9.93 -3.35 11.34
CA CYS A 215 -11.10 -3.90 12.04
C CYS A 215 -10.73 -4.72 13.26
N SER A 216 -9.45 -5.00 13.47
CA SER A 216 -9.00 -5.78 14.62
C SER A 216 -9.04 -4.92 15.89
N SER A 217 -9.75 -5.40 16.91
CA SER A 217 -9.78 -4.74 18.23
C SER A 217 -8.46 -4.86 18.98
N THR A 218 -7.65 -5.85 18.63
CA THR A 218 -6.28 -6.04 19.09
C THR A 218 -5.31 -5.56 18.03
N GLN A 219 -4.26 -4.85 18.43
CA GLN A 219 -3.25 -4.31 17.52
C GLN A 219 -2.50 -5.48 16.84
N ILE A 220 -2.88 -5.81 15.61
CA ILE A 220 -2.18 -6.79 14.78
C ILE A 220 -1.32 -6.08 13.74
N GLU A 221 -0.02 -6.33 13.76
CA GLU A 221 0.92 -5.76 12.78
C GLU A 221 0.68 -6.28 11.36
N SER A 222 0.11 -7.48 11.24
CA SER A 222 -0.31 -8.10 9.98
C SER A 222 -1.37 -9.17 10.24
N LEU A 223 -2.29 -9.34 9.29
CA LEU A 223 -3.29 -10.40 9.27
C LEU A 223 -2.64 -11.79 9.15
N PHE A 224 -1.73 -11.93 8.19
CA PHE A 224 -0.96 -13.15 7.96
C PHE A 224 0.49 -12.92 8.39
N ARG A 225 1.11 -13.92 9.02
CA ARG A 225 2.49 -13.82 9.52
C ARG A 225 3.28 -15.05 9.11
N GLY A 226 4.49 -14.84 8.63
CA GLY A 226 5.45 -15.88 8.32
C GLY A 226 6.80 -15.23 8.00
N ASN A 227 7.88 -15.89 8.38
CA ASN A 227 9.24 -15.41 8.10
C ASN A 227 9.72 -15.85 6.72
N HIS A 228 9.07 -16.87 6.15
CA HIS A 228 9.42 -17.50 4.88
C HIS A 228 8.18 -17.77 4.02
N GLN A 229 8.38 -17.93 2.71
CA GLN A 229 7.32 -18.18 1.72
C GLN A 229 6.33 -19.28 2.14
N ILE A 230 6.85 -20.42 2.60
CA ILE A 230 6.03 -21.56 3.01
C ILE A 230 5.26 -21.30 4.31
N GLU A 231 5.86 -20.60 5.27
CA GLU A 231 5.22 -20.27 6.55
C GLU A 231 4.05 -19.31 6.33
N LEU A 232 4.24 -18.29 5.49
CA LEU A 232 3.17 -17.35 5.17
C LEU A 232 2.02 -18.05 4.44
N LEU A 233 2.34 -18.94 3.49
CA LEU A 233 1.33 -19.73 2.79
C LEU A 233 0.55 -20.63 3.76
N PHE A 234 1.24 -21.31 4.67
CA PHE A 234 0.60 -22.15 5.68
C PHE A 234 -0.19 -21.34 6.70
N CYS A 235 0.23 -20.13 7.04
CA CYS A 235 -0.56 -19.20 7.85
C CYS A 235 -1.90 -18.89 7.15
N ILE A 236 -1.86 -18.52 5.86
CA ILE A 236 -3.06 -18.27 5.05
C ILE A 236 -3.97 -19.52 5.05
N PHE A 237 -3.43 -20.71 4.75
CA PHE A 237 -4.22 -21.94 4.75
C PHE A 237 -4.79 -22.30 6.12
N SER A 238 -4.04 -22.06 7.20
CA SER A 238 -4.52 -22.34 8.56
C SER A 238 -5.71 -21.47 8.96
N MET A 239 -5.73 -20.23 8.49
CA MET A 239 -6.77 -19.24 8.80
C MET A 239 -7.98 -19.38 7.88
N MET A 240 -7.75 -19.57 6.58
CA MET A 240 -8.80 -19.54 5.55
C MET A 240 -9.23 -20.93 5.07
N GLY A 241 -8.54 -21.99 5.49
CA GLY A 241 -8.67 -23.36 4.98
C GLY A 241 -7.84 -23.59 3.72
N THR A 242 -7.35 -24.81 3.51
CA THR A 242 -6.65 -25.15 2.25
C THR A 242 -7.64 -25.07 1.08
N PRO A 243 -7.29 -24.39 -0.04
CA PRO A 243 -8.19 -24.28 -1.18
C PRO A 243 -8.54 -25.66 -1.77
N THR A 244 -9.79 -25.80 -2.20
CA THR A 244 -10.28 -26.97 -2.95
C THR A 244 -10.40 -26.61 -4.43
N HIS A 245 -10.64 -27.63 -5.28
CA HIS A 245 -10.86 -27.41 -6.71
C HIS A 245 -12.10 -26.53 -6.97
N ASP A 246 -13.11 -26.56 -6.09
CA ASP A 246 -14.31 -25.72 -6.22
C ASP A 246 -14.02 -24.25 -5.93
N ILE A 247 -13.11 -23.97 -5.00
CA ILE A 247 -12.75 -22.60 -4.59
C ILE A 247 -11.73 -21.99 -5.55
N TRP A 248 -10.76 -22.79 -6.01
CA TRP A 248 -9.71 -22.33 -6.90
C TRP A 248 -9.29 -23.46 -7.86
N PRO A 249 -9.96 -23.63 -9.01
CA PRO A 249 -9.79 -24.82 -9.87
C PRO A 249 -8.36 -25.13 -10.30
N LEU A 250 -7.54 -24.09 -10.52
CA LEU A 250 -6.19 -24.22 -11.05
C LEU A 250 -5.09 -24.21 -9.99
N PHE A 251 -5.42 -24.20 -8.70
CA PHE A 251 -4.42 -23.99 -7.64
C PHE A 251 -3.29 -25.04 -7.65
N ARG A 252 -3.62 -26.29 -8.02
CA ARG A 252 -2.64 -27.40 -8.08
C ARG A 252 -1.66 -27.30 -9.25
N LYS A 253 -1.95 -26.44 -10.24
CA LYS A 253 -1.07 -26.24 -11.41
C LYS A 253 0.03 -25.22 -11.14
N HIS A 254 0.01 -24.55 -9.99
CA HIS A 254 1.02 -23.57 -9.66
C HIS A 254 2.38 -24.23 -9.38
N PRO A 255 3.50 -23.60 -9.79
CA PRO A 255 4.83 -24.20 -9.72
C PRO A 255 5.27 -24.69 -8.34
N TYR A 256 4.85 -23.99 -7.28
CA TYR A 256 5.27 -24.29 -5.91
C TYR A 256 4.17 -24.99 -5.09
N PHE A 257 3.12 -25.48 -5.74
CA PHE A 257 2.17 -26.35 -5.07
C PHE A 257 2.78 -27.73 -4.80
N ASN A 258 2.53 -28.27 -3.60
CA ASN A 258 2.85 -29.65 -3.26
C ASN A 258 1.61 -30.38 -2.72
N VAL A 259 1.37 -31.59 -3.20
CA VAL A 259 0.26 -32.46 -2.77
C VAL A 259 0.35 -32.87 -1.30
N ASP A 260 1.56 -32.84 -0.74
CA ASP A 260 1.86 -33.21 0.65
C ASP A 260 1.68 -32.03 1.63
N PHE A 261 1.29 -30.85 1.14
CA PHE A 261 0.96 -29.74 2.03
C PHE A 261 -0.17 -30.14 2.99
N PRO A 262 -0.11 -29.71 4.26
CA PRO A 262 -1.16 -30.02 5.21
C PRO A 262 -2.52 -29.50 4.72
N ARG A 263 -3.58 -30.22 5.11
CA ARG A 263 -4.95 -29.85 4.77
C ARG A 263 -5.61 -29.24 6.00
N TRP A 264 -5.76 -27.92 5.98
CA TRP A 264 -6.47 -27.18 7.00
C TRP A 264 -7.95 -27.08 6.63
N LEU A 265 -8.81 -27.42 7.58
CA LEU A 265 -10.24 -27.16 7.46
C LEU A 265 -10.49 -25.66 7.57
N ARG A 266 -11.46 -25.15 6.81
CA ARG A 266 -11.86 -23.75 6.88
C ARG A 266 -12.39 -23.45 8.29
N ARG A 267 -11.70 -22.56 8.99
CA ARG A 267 -12.02 -22.08 10.33
C ARG A 267 -12.72 -20.74 10.22
N ASN A 268 -14.04 -20.75 10.39
CA ASN A 268 -14.84 -19.52 10.29
C ASN A 268 -14.68 -18.61 11.52
N ASP A 269 -14.22 -19.17 12.65
CA ASP A 269 -14.03 -18.55 13.96
C ASP A 269 -12.94 -17.47 13.97
N GLN A 270 -11.81 -17.68 13.29
CA GLN A 270 -10.68 -16.73 13.34
C GLN A 270 -10.97 -15.39 12.65
N LEU A 271 -11.77 -15.40 11.58
CA LEU A 271 -12.28 -14.16 10.96
C LEU A 271 -13.57 -13.68 11.65
N TYR A 272 -14.17 -14.49 12.51
CA TYR A 272 -15.44 -14.17 13.17
C TYR A 272 -15.31 -13.05 14.19
N ASP A 273 -14.16 -12.91 14.85
CA ASP A 273 -13.97 -11.80 15.80
C ASP A 273 -14.02 -10.42 15.12
N LEU A 274 -13.63 -10.34 13.84
CA LEU A 274 -13.79 -9.13 13.03
C LEU A 274 -15.26 -8.78 12.79
N THR A 275 -16.16 -9.78 12.76
CA THR A 275 -17.60 -9.57 12.46
C THR A 275 -18.31 -8.73 13.50
N LYS A 276 -17.85 -8.76 14.76
CA LYS A 276 -18.35 -7.88 15.83
C LYS A 276 -18.09 -6.41 15.49
N VAL A 277 -16.98 -6.13 14.80
CA VAL A 277 -16.53 -4.78 14.44
C VAL A 277 -17.07 -4.32 13.09
N ILE A 278 -17.31 -5.19 12.10
CA ILE A 278 -17.70 -4.76 10.74
C ILE A 278 -19.10 -5.20 10.27
N GLY A 279 -19.78 -6.03 11.05
CA GLY A 279 -21.08 -6.60 10.66
C GLY A 279 -20.98 -7.65 9.55
N ALA A 280 -22.13 -8.14 9.10
CA ALA A 280 -22.21 -9.19 8.09
C ALA A 280 -21.72 -8.71 6.71
N GLU A 281 -22.11 -7.49 6.32
CA GLU A 281 -21.74 -6.92 5.02
C GLU A 281 -20.22 -6.65 4.92
N GLY A 282 -19.60 -6.25 6.03
CA GLY A 282 -18.14 -6.06 6.08
C GLY A 282 -17.38 -7.37 6.03
N LEU A 283 -17.87 -8.43 6.68
CA LEU A 283 -17.25 -9.74 6.60
C LEU A 283 -17.33 -10.31 5.18
N ASP A 284 -18.48 -10.16 4.53
CA ASP A 284 -18.68 -10.58 3.15
C ASP A 284 -17.71 -9.85 2.22
N PHE A 285 -17.63 -8.53 2.36
CA PHE A 285 -16.68 -7.71 1.61
C PHE A 285 -15.21 -8.16 1.82
N LEU A 286 -14.80 -8.42 3.07
CA LEU A 286 -13.47 -8.91 3.38
C LEU A 286 -13.18 -10.27 2.72
N LYS A 287 -14.15 -11.20 2.72
CA LYS A 287 -14.01 -12.50 2.05
C LYS A 287 -13.84 -12.34 0.54
N CYS A 288 -14.55 -11.40 -0.08
CA CYS A 288 -14.43 -11.12 -1.50
C CYS A 288 -13.07 -10.48 -1.86
N LEU A 289 -12.50 -9.65 -0.97
CA LEU A 289 -11.13 -9.12 -1.12
C LEU A 289 -10.05 -10.21 -0.94
N LEU A 290 -10.26 -11.16 -0.02
CA LEU A 290 -9.33 -12.26 0.27
C LEU A 290 -9.66 -13.55 -0.50
N THR A 291 -10.34 -13.45 -1.64
CA THR A 291 -10.66 -14.63 -2.47
C THR A 291 -9.39 -15.26 -3.04
N TYR A 292 -9.26 -16.60 -2.93
CA TYR A 292 -8.10 -17.36 -3.38
C TYR A 292 -7.82 -17.19 -4.87
N ASP A 293 -8.81 -17.46 -5.72
CA ASP A 293 -8.64 -17.32 -7.16
C ASP A 293 -8.52 -15.84 -7.54
N PRO A 294 -7.35 -15.38 -8.04
CA PRO A 294 -7.16 -13.99 -8.42
C PRO A 294 -8.13 -13.51 -9.50
N LYS A 295 -8.72 -14.43 -10.30
CA LYS A 295 -9.72 -14.09 -11.31
C LYS A 295 -11.11 -13.80 -10.74
N GLN A 296 -11.39 -14.32 -9.55
CA GLN A 296 -12.68 -14.14 -8.86
C GLN A 296 -12.58 -13.08 -7.75
N ARG A 297 -11.37 -12.69 -7.36
CA ARG A 297 -11.12 -11.61 -6.40
C ARG A 297 -11.64 -10.29 -6.94
N LEU A 298 -12.28 -9.49 -6.08
CA LEU A 298 -12.81 -8.19 -6.47
C LEU A 298 -11.71 -7.30 -7.05
N THR A 299 -12.04 -6.61 -8.13
CA THR A 299 -11.29 -5.45 -8.61
C THR A 299 -11.67 -4.21 -7.79
N ALA A 300 -10.85 -3.16 -7.79
CA ALA A 300 -11.17 -1.95 -7.02
C ALA A 300 -12.51 -1.31 -7.45
N ARG A 301 -12.82 -1.34 -8.76
CA ARG A 301 -14.07 -0.81 -9.33
C ARG A 301 -15.30 -1.60 -8.88
N THR A 302 -15.22 -2.94 -8.88
CA THR A 302 -16.31 -3.81 -8.42
C THR A 302 -16.45 -3.78 -6.89
N ALA A 303 -15.34 -3.60 -6.18
CA ALA A 303 -15.34 -3.43 -4.73
C ALA A 303 -16.14 -2.20 -4.26
N LEU A 304 -16.03 -1.06 -4.96
CA LEU A 304 -16.83 0.14 -4.63
C LEU A 304 -18.34 -0.03 -4.87
N GLN A 305 -18.75 -1.03 -5.65
CA GLN A 305 -20.17 -1.35 -5.90
C GLN A 305 -20.73 -2.35 -4.89
N HIS A 306 -19.90 -2.84 -3.96
CA HIS A 306 -20.30 -3.81 -2.96
C HIS A 306 -21.29 -3.23 -1.96
N GLN A 307 -22.19 -4.07 -1.43
CA GLN A 307 -23.21 -3.67 -0.44
C GLN A 307 -22.64 -2.99 0.81
N TYR A 308 -21.37 -3.26 1.12
CA TYR A 308 -20.63 -2.61 2.21
C TYR A 308 -20.58 -1.07 2.10
N PHE A 309 -20.66 -0.53 0.88
CA PHE A 309 -20.66 0.92 0.60
C PHE A 309 -22.05 1.50 0.32
N ASN A 310 -23.12 0.70 0.34
CA ASN A 310 -24.48 1.15 0.00
C ASN A 310 -25.23 1.79 1.19
N ARG A 311 -24.56 2.08 2.31
CA ARG A 311 -25.14 2.63 3.54
C ARG A 311 -24.26 3.69 4.17
#